data_AF-A0A358N7I9-F1
#
_entry.id   AF-A0A358N7I9-F1
#
_cell.length_a   1.000
_cell.length_b   1.000
_cell.length_c   1.000
_cell.angle_alpha   90.00
_cell.angle_beta   90.00
_cell.angle_gamma   90.00
#
_symmetry.space_group_name_H-M   'P 1'
#
loop_
_entity.id
_entity.type
_entity.pdbx_description
1 polymer ?
#
loop_
_entity_poly.entity_id
_entity_poly.type
_entity_poly.pdbx_seq_one_letter_code
_entity_poly.pdbx_strand_id
1 'polypeptide(L)'
;MRTLSLIFLATLTTTCWAQKLNPQRVYPTFALGASGIYASIEKQMQVTVKQLVAGTPASGSGLLPGDVLISVGGTNLEVDDPRVPLGNAIGAAEATTGKLLLEVRRGTKKLEIEVPVQVLGFYSDKWPANCKKSDLIVKQTAQYVASCQAKDGTYRFDTGRGIRDNLQGCLTSLFLLSTGDDAYLPNVRLHAHQLAALAEKRRNAGGHVNWQLGYQGILLSEYFLRTGDNSVLQGLQELCKWCIDNQAAGGWGHGEGVGPGYVQSGLM
;
A
#
# COMPACT_ATOMS: atom_id res chain seq x y z
N MET A 1 16.14 61.44 -15.48
CA MET A 1 16.11 60.23 -16.31
C MET A 1 16.29 59.02 -15.39
N ARG A 2 15.23 58.24 -15.14
CA ARG A 2 15.30 56.98 -14.38
C ARG A 2 15.32 55.84 -15.39
N THR A 3 16.41 55.08 -15.43
CA THR A 3 16.60 53.90 -16.27
C THR A 3 15.76 52.75 -15.73
N LEU A 4 14.82 52.25 -16.53
CA LEU A 4 14.13 50.98 -16.28
C LEU A 4 15.08 49.84 -16.65
N SER A 5 15.45 49.02 -15.67
CA SER A 5 16.06 47.72 -15.91
C SER A 5 14.96 46.68 -16.13
N LEU A 6 14.76 46.24 -17.39
CA LEU A 6 13.97 45.06 -17.69
C LEU A 6 14.76 43.81 -17.30
N ILE A 7 14.25 43.07 -16.32
CA ILE A 7 14.74 41.73 -15.97
C ILE A 7 13.99 40.74 -16.84
N PHE A 8 14.70 40.10 -17.78
CA PHE A 8 14.18 38.94 -18.52
C PHE A 8 14.20 37.71 -17.60
N LEU A 9 13.01 37.28 -17.17
CA LEU A 9 12.85 36.01 -16.47
C LEU A 9 12.77 34.88 -17.52
N ALA A 10 13.89 34.19 -17.75
CA ALA A 10 13.91 32.99 -18.57
C ALA A 10 13.25 31.84 -17.79
N THR A 11 12.01 31.49 -18.14
CA THR A 11 11.35 30.30 -17.62
C THR A 11 11.97 29.06 -18.28
N LEU A 12 12.93 28.45 -17.61
CA LEU A 12 13.40 27.09 -17.92
C LEU A 12 12.28 26.11 -17.59
N THR A 13 11.49 25.73 -18.59
CA THR A 13 10.58 24.60 -18.50
C THR A 13 11.41 23.32 -18.45
N THR A 14 11.65 22.80 -17.25
CA THR A 14 12.16 21.43 -17.10
C THR A 14 11.09 20.47 -17.57
N THR A 15 11.20 19.97 -18.80
CA THR A 15 10.41 18.84 -19.26
C THR A 15 10.85 17.62 -18.45
N CYS A 16 10.12 17.30 -17.38
CA CYS A 16 10.24 16.00 -16.74
C CYS A 16 9.82 14.97 -17.79
N TRP A 17 10.80 14.24 -18.34
CA TRP A 17 10.53 13.09 -19.19
C TRP A 17 9.87 12.03 -18.29
N ALA A 18 8.54 11.96 -18.32
CA ALA A 18 7.83 10.84 -17.72
C ALA A 18 8.43 9.55 -18.31
N GLN A 19 8.85 8.65 -17.43
CA GLN A 19 9.50 7.41 -17.82
C GLN A 19 8.50 6.58 -18.64
N LYS A 20 8.67 6.55 -19.96
CA LYS A 20 7.81 5.77 -20.86
C LYS A 20 8.03 4.28 -20.67
N LEU A 21 6.96 3.51 -20.75
CA LEU A 21 7.07 2.06 -20.80
C LEU A 21 7.67 1.63 -22.15
N ASN A 22 8.46 0.56 -22.13
CA ASN A 22 9.07 -0.03 -23.30
C ASN A 22 8.07 -1.01 -23.95
N PRO A 23 7.58 -0.76 -25.18
CA PRO A 23 6.60 -1.62 -25.84
C PRO A 23 7.09 -3.05 -26.12
N GLN A 24 8.39 -3.32 -26.03
CA GLN A 24 8.96 -4.65 -26.25
C GLN A 24 9.08 -5.48 -24.98
N ARG A 25 8.74 -4.91 -23.81
CA ARG A 25 8.86 -5.55 -22.51
C ARG A 25 7.51 -6.10 -22.05
N VAL A 26 7.56 -7.22 -21.34
CA VAL A 26 6.43 -7.72 -20.52
C VAL A 26 6.60 -7.20 -19.10
N TYR A 27 5.54 -6.63 -18.55
CA TYR A 27 5.52 -6.09 -17.20
C TYR A 27 4.84 -7.06 -16.22
N PRO A 28 5.23 -7.06 -14.94
CA PRO A 28 4.57 -7.88 -13.93
C PRO A 28 3.07 -7.63 -13.85
N THR A 29 2.34 -8.66 -13.45
CA THR A 29 0.91 -8.55 -13.16
C THR A 29 0.66 -7.51 -12.08
N PHE A 30 -0.37 -6.69 -12.27
CA PHE A 30 -0.84 -5.68 -11.33
C PHE A 30 -2.34 -5.79 -11.15
N ALA A 31 -2.82 -5.39 -9.97
CA ALA A 31 -4.24 -5.33 -9.66
C ALA A 31 -4.87 -4.04 -10.22
N LEU A 32 -6.12 -4.12 -10.69
CA LEU A 32 -6.90 -2.96 -11.11
C LEU A 32 -7.83 -2.52 -9.97
N GLY A 33 -7.28 -1.78 -9.02
CA GLY A 33 -8.03 -1.28 -7.86
C GLY A 33 -8.73 -2.40 -7.08
N ALA A 34 -9.92 -2.09 -6.54
CA ALA A 34 -10.74 -3.05 -5.78
C ALA A 34 -11.61 -3.97 -6.68
N SER A 35 -11.43 -3.94 -8.01
CA SER A 35 -12.26 -4.76 -8.92
C SER A 35 -12.01 -6.26 -8.78
N GLY A 36 -10.82 -6.66 -8.31
CA GLY A 36 -10.35 -8.05 -8.31
C GLY A 36 -9.84 -8.56 -9.66
N ILE A 37 -9.63 -7.65 -10.64
CA ILE A 37 -8.94 -7.96 -11.89
C ILE A 37 -7.43 -7.84 -11.66
N TYR A 38 -6.69 -8.86 -12.07
CA TYR A 38 -5.24 -8.82 -12.22
C TYR A 38 -4.90 -8.88 -13.70
N ALA A 39 -4.15 -7.90 -14.21
CA ALA A 39 -3.72 -7.82 -15.60
C ALA A 39 -2.21 -7.62 -15.71
N SER A 40 -1.64 -7.88 -16.88
CA SER A 40 -0.26 -7.50 -17.22
C SER A 40 -0.27 -6.54 -18.41
N ILE A 41 0.84 -5.84 -18.60
CA ILE A 41 1.14 -5.13 -19.85
C ILE A 41 2.08 -6.04 -20.64
N GLU A 42 1.56 -6.62 -21.70
CA GLU A 42 2.32 -7.46 -22.63
C GLU A 42 3.03 -6.62 -23.69
N LYS A 43 3.80 -7.29 -24.56
CA LYS A 43 4.39 -6.63 -25.73
C LYS A 43 3.33 -5.88 -26.53
N GLN A 44 3.78 -4.82 -27.21
CA GLN A 44 2.93 -3.89 -27.95
C GLN A 44 1.93 -3.16 -27.03
N MET A 45 2.24 -3.02 -25.74
CA MET A 45 1.40 -2.33 -24.75
C MET A 45 0.02 -2.97 -24.53
N GLN A 46 -0.15 -4.25 -24.89
CA GLN A 46 -1.44 -4.92 -24.75
C GLN A 46 -1.72 -5.25 -23.29
N VAL A 47 -2.78 -4.68 -22.73
CA VAL A 47 -3.23 -5.02 -21.37
C VAL A 47 -4.04 -6.31 -21.43
N THR A 48 -3.55 -7.37 -20.79
CA THR A 48 -4.18 -8.69 -20.83
C THR A 48 -4.61 -9.12 -19.43
N VAL A 49 -5.88 -9.52 -19.29
CA VAL A 49 -6.41 -10.09 -18.04
C VAL A 49 -5.70 -11.41 -17.75
N LYS A 50 -5.12 -11.54 -16.56
CA LYS A 50 -4.42 -12.74 -16.11
C LYS A 50 -5.23 -13.56 -15.12
N GLN A 51 -5.93 -12.90 -14.22
CA GLN A 51 -6.69 -13.57 -13.17
C GLN A 51 -7.83 -12.67 -12.70
N LEU A 52 -8.92 -13.31 -12.31
CA LEU A 52 -10.01 -12.70 -11.56
C LEU A 52 -10.06 -13.36 -10.18
N VAL A 53 -10.15 -12.55 -9.13
CA VAL A 53 -10.23 -13.08 -7.76
C VAL A 53 -11.67 -13.49 -7.46
N ALA A 54 -11.87 -14.72 -6.97
CA ALA A 54 -13.20 -15.20 -6.59
C ALA A 54 -13.82 -14.31 -5.50
N GLY A 55 -15.14 -14.11 -5.57
CA GLY A 55 -15.87 -13.29 -4.58
C GLY A 55 -15.65 -11.78 -4.70
N THR A 56 -14.93 -11.31 -5.72
CA THR A 56 -14.76 -9.87 -6.01
C THR A 56 -15.69 -9.41 -7.13
N PRO A 57 -15.87 -8.10 -7.33
CA PRO A 57 -16.79 -7.57 -8.33
C PRO A 57 -16.54 -8.11 -9.76
N ALA A 58 -15.29 -8.36 -10.14
CA ALA A 58 -14.97 -8.90 -11.46
C ALA A 58 -15.37 -10.37 -11.65
N SER A 59 -15.48 -11.17 -10.59
CA SER A 59 -15.72 -12.62 -10.66
C SER A 59 -17.05 -13.00 -11.34
N GLY A 60 -18.02 -12.07 -11.41
CA GLY A 60 -19.33 -12.26 -12.03
C GLY A 60 -19.58 -11.38 -13.26
N SER A 61 -18.59 -10.62 -13.72
CA SER A 61 -18.76 -9.62 -14.79
C SER A 61 -18.85 -10.20 -16.21
N GLY A 62 -18.45 -11.47 -16.39
CA GLY A 62 -18.29 -12.08 -17.72
C GLY A 62 -16.93 -11.82 -18.38
N LEU A 63 -16.05 -11.04 -17.74
CA LEU A 63 -14.63 -10.92 -18.08
C LEU A 63 -13.94 -12.29 -17.87
N LEU A 64 -12.94 -12.62 -18.69
CA LEU A 64 -12.20 -13.88 -18.60
C LEU A 64 -10.68 -13.66 -18.66
N PRO A 65 -9.87 -14.50 -18.00
CA PRO A 65 -8.43 -14.57 -18.27
C PRO A 65 -8.14 -14.75 -19.76
N GLY A 66 -7.19 -13.99 -20.28
CA GLY A 66 -6.83 -13.94 -21.70
C GLY A 66 -7.55 -12.85 -22.51
N ASP A 67 -8.58 -12.21 -21.96
CA ASP A 67 -9.18 -11.02 -22.58
C ASP A 67 -8.14 -9.89 -22.67
N VAL A 68 -8.06 -9.25 -23.84
CA VAL A 68 -7.21 -8.07 -24.05
C VAL A 68 -8.06 -6.83 -23.90
N LEU A 69 -7.74 -5.96 -22.95
CA LEU A 69 -8.44 -4.70 -22.73
C LEU A 69 -8.05 -3.71 -23.83
N ILE A 70 -9.03 -3.20 -24.57
CA ILE A 70 -8.87 -2.21 -25.64
C ILE A 70 -9.08 -0.81 -25.09
N SER A 71 -10.19 -0.60 -24.37
CA SER A 71 -10.55 0.70 -23.80
C SER A 71 -11.19 0.55 -22.43
N VAL A 72 -11.14 1.61 -21.64
CA VAL A 72 -11.72 1.70 -20.29
C VAL A 72 -12.44 3.04 -20.15
N GLY A 73 -13.72 3.01 -19.75
CA GLY A 73 -14.53 4.23 -19.62
C GLY A 73 -14.54 5.09 -20.90
N GLY A 74 -14.48 4.46 -22.07
CA GLY A 74 -14.38 5.12 -23.38
C GLY A 74 -12.99 5.64 -23.77
N THR A 75 -11.97 5.46 -22.93
CA THR A 75 -10.58 5.87 -23.23
C THR A 75 -9.76 4.68 -23.73
N ASN A 76 -9.11 4.83 -24.89
CA ASN A 76 -8.23 3.78 -25.46
C ASN A 76 -7.00 3.55 -24.57
N LEU A 77 -6.57 2.29 -24.44
CA LEU A 77 -5.40 1.86 -23.68
C LEU A 77 -4.10 1.83 -24.51
N GLU A 78 -4.15 2.09 -25.81
CA GLU A 78 -2.99 2.29 -26.68
C GLU A 78 -2.32 3.67 -26.41
N VAL A 79 -1.74 3.80 -25.22
CA VAL A 79 -1.07 5.00 -24.72
C VAL A 79 0.30 4.66 -24.12
N ASP A 80 1.11 5.67 -23.79
CA ASP A 80 2.46 5.49 -23.23
C ASP A 80 2.47 4.66 -21.93
N ASP A 81 1.43 4.76 -21.10
CA ASP A 81 1.23 3.90 -19.93
C ASP A 81 -0.28 3.65 -19.69
N PRO A 82 -0.80 2.45 -20.01
CA PRO A 82 -2.21 2.14 -19.88
C PRO A 82 -2.70 2.10 -18.42
N ARG A 83 -1.81 2.07 -17.43
CA ARG A 83 -2.21 2.11 -16.01
C ARG A 83 -2.85 3.44 -15.65
N VAL A 84 -2.47 4.51 -16.32
CA VAL A 84 -3.01 5.86 -16.08
C VAL A 84 -4.50 5.95 -16.45
N PRO A 85 -4.94 5.66 -17.69
CA PRO A 85 -6.37 5.66 -18.02
C PRO A 85 -7.16 4.62 -17.22
N LEU A 86 -6.58 3.45 -16.91
CA LEU A 86 -7.22 2.46 -16.02
C LEU A 86 -7.51 3.04 -14.63
N GLY A 87 -6.53 3.68 -13.99
CA GLY A 87 -6.69 4.31 -12.68
C GLY A 87 -7.72 5.43 -12.70
N ASN A 88 -7.67 6.29 -13.73
CA ASN A 88 -8.62 7.39 -13.89
C ASN A 88 -10.07 6.89 -14.05
N ALA A 89 -10.27 5.84 -14.87
CA ALA A 89 -11.60 5.29 -15.09
C ALA A 89 -12.16 4.57 -13.87
N ILE A 90 -11.33 3.87 -13.09
CA ILE A 90 -11.74 3.34 -11.78
C ILE A 90 -12.19 4.49 -10.87
N GLY A 91 -11.39 5.54 -10.76
CA GLY A 91 -11.73 6.72 -9.95
C GLY A 91 -13.05 7.38 -10.38
N ALA A 92 -13.30 7.49 -11.68
CA ALA A 92 -14.54 8.04 -12.23
C ALA A 92 -15.77 7.15 -11.98
N ALA A 93 -15.61 5.83 -12.14
CA ALA A 93 -16.65 4.84 -11.85
C ALA A 93 -17.01 4.84 -10.35
N GLU A 94 -16.02 4.83 -9.46
CA GLU A 94 -16.21 4.93 -8.02
C GLU A 94 -16.84 6.26 -7.61
N ALA A 95 -16.68 7.32 -8.39
CA ALA A 95 -17.25 8.62 -8.07
C ALA A 95 -18.75 8.74 -8.36
N THR A 96 -19.27 7.96 -9.32
CA THR A 96 -20.61 8.19 -9.89
C THR A 96 -21.41 6.90 -10.05
N THR A 97 -21.12 6.14 -11.11
CA THR A 97 -21.99 5.08 -11.61
C THR A 97 -21.81 3.75 -10.88
N GLY A 98 -20.64 3.51 -10.26
CA GLY A 98 -20.26 2.21 -9.74
C GLY A 98 -20.03 1.17 -10.85
N LYS A 99 -19.78 1.62 -12.08
CA LYS A 99 -19.69 0.78 -13.28
C LYS A 99 -18.43 1.09 -14.05
N LEU A 100 -17.47 0.19 -14.02
CA LEU A 100 -16.25 0.25 -14.84
C LEU A 100 -16.51 -0.42 -16.18
N LEU A 101 -16.72 0.38 -17.23
CA LEU A 101 -16.93 -0.12 -18.58
C LEU A 101 -15.59 -0.47 -19.24
N LEU A 102 -15.48 -1.70 -19.73
CA LEU A 102 -14.32 -2.24 -20.42
C LEU A 102 -14.72 -2.68 -21.83
N GLU A 103 -14.04 -2.18 -22.86
CA GLU A 103 -14.07 -2.82 -24.18
C GLU A 103 -12.94 -3.84 -24.22
N VAL A 104 -13.26 -5.09 -24.52
CA VAL A 104 -12.29 -6.19 -24.54
C VAL A 104 -12.31 -6.93 -25.87
N ARG A 105 -11.14 -7.43 -26.26
CA ARG A 105 -10.98 -8.37 -27.36
C ARG A 105 -10.83 -9.77 -26.82
N ARG A 106 -11.76 -10.66 -27.22
CA ARG A 106 -11.73 -12.09 -26.94
C ARG A 106 -11.63 -12.85 -28.25
N GLY A 107 -10.43 -13.32 -28.59
CA GLY A 107 -10.13 -13.87 -29.91
C GLY A 107 -10.32 -12.80 -30.99
N THR A 108 -11.29 -13.01 -31.89
CA THR A 108 -11.66 -12.06 -32.95
C THR A 108 -12.83 -11.15 -32.59
N LYS A 109 -13.51 -11.41 -31.46
CA LYS A 109 -14.69 -10.64 -31.04
C LYS A 109 -14.30 -9.46 -30.16
N LYS A 110 -14.98 -8.34 -30.38
CA LYS A 110 -15.01 -7.21 -29.44
C LYS A 110 -16.26 -7.32 -28.57
N LEU A 111 -16.10 -7.14 -27.27
CA LEU A 111 -17.17 -7.22 -26.28
C LEU A 111 -17.09 -5.99 -25.38
N GLU A 112 -18.24 -5.49 -24.95
CA GLU A 112 -18.32 -4.51 -23.87
C GLU A 112 -18.70 -5.25 -22.59
N ILE A 113 -17.93 -5.02 -21.53
CA ILE A 113 -18.09 -5.67 -20.24
C ILE A 113 -18.15 -4.61 -19.16
N GLU A 114 -19.22 -4.66 -18.36
CA GLU A 114 -19.39 -3.81 -17.19
C GLU A 114 -18.90 -4.55 -15.95
N VAL A 115 -17.89 -3.99 -15.28
CA VAL A 115 -17.42 -4.51 -13.99
C VAL A 115 -17.97 -3.60 -12.89
N PRO A 116 -18.78 -4.12 -11.95
CA PRO A 116 -19.26 -3.30 -10.85
C PRO A 116 -18.09 -2.86 -9.96
N VAL A 117 -18.16 -1.65 -9.43
CA VAL A 117 -17.25 -1.13 -8.40
C VAL A 117 -18.07 -0.37 -7.37
N GLN A 118 -17.56 -0.28 -6.14
CA GLN A 118 -18.26 0.45 -5.10
C GLN A 118 -18.27 1.96 -5.41
N VAL A 119 -19.43 2.60 -5.26
CA VAL A 119 -19.52 4.07 -5.30
C VAL A 119 -18.99 4.62 -3.97
N LEU A 120 -17.87 5.33 -4.03
CA LEU A 120 -17.20 5.98 -2.91
C LEU A 120 -17.29 7.52 -2.97
N GLY A 121 -17.72 8.07 -4.11
CA GLY A 121 -17.77 9.51 -4.37
C GLY A 121 -16.47 10.06 -4.96
N PHE A 122 -16.38 11.38 -5.09
CA PHE A 122 -15.22 12.05 -5.69
C PHE A 122 -14.08 12.20 -4.69
N TYR A 123 -12.85 12.20 -5.20
CA TYR A 123 -11.74 12.78 -4.45
C TYR A 123 -11.94 14.30 -4.34
N SER A 124 -11.63 14.85 -3.17
CA SER A 124 -11.67 16.28 -2.89
C SER A 124 -10.41 16.96 -3.42
N ASP A 125 -10.47 18.24 -3.79
CA ASP A 125 -9.28 19.03 -4.16
C ASP A 125 -8.25 19.14 -3.02
N LYS A 126 -8.66 18.84 -1.78
CA LYS A 126 -7.80 18.82 -0.58
C LYS A 126 -7.29 17.43 -0.20
N TRP A 127 -7.55 16.43 -1.04
CA TRP A 127 -7.14 15.04 -0.80
C TRP A 127 -5.66 14.95 -0.38
N PRO A 128 -5.29 14.09 0.60
CA PRO A 128 -6.17 13.15 1.30
C PRO A 128 -7.02 13.78 2.42
N ALA A 129 -6.70 14.98 2.88
CA ALA A 129 -7.42 15.65 3.97
C ALA A 129 -8.81 16.16 3.52
N ASN A 130 -9.79 16.14 4.42
CA ASN A 130 -11.15 16.64 4.16
C ASN A 130 -11.77 16.02 2.89
N CYS A 131 -11.70 14.69 2.78
CA CYS A 131 -12.18 13.96 1.61
C CYS A 131 -13.04 12.76 2.04
N LYS A 132 -14.35 12.85 1.78
CA LYS A 132 -15.33 11.80 2.13
C LYS A 132 -14.96 10.42 1.56
N LYS A 133 -14.41 10.39 0.33
CA LYS A 133 -13.92 9.14 -0.27
C LYS A 133 -12.76 8.55 0.52
N SER A 134 -11.74 9.36 0.87
CA SER A 134 -10.63 8.91 1.72
C SER A 134 -11.11 8.41 3.07
N ASP A 135 -11.99 9.17 3.73
CA ASP A 135 -12.55 8.81 5.03
C ASP A 135 -13.27 7.47 4.97
N LEU A 136 -14.03 7.22 3.90
CA LEU A 136 -14.73 5.96 3.69
C LEU A 136 -13.76 4.79 3.45
N ILE A 137 -12.72 4.99 2.63
CA ILE A 137 -11.69 3.98 2.38
C ILE A 137 -10.96 3.63 3.68
N VAL A 138 -10.54 4.63 4.46
CA VAL A 138 -9.86 4.43 5.75
C VAL A 138 -10.78 3.67 6.71
N LYS A 139 -12.03 4.12 6.85
CA LYS A 139 -13.02 3.47 7.71
C LYS A 139 -13.25 2.00 7.34
N GLN A 140 -13.53 1.71 6.07
CA GLN A 140 -13.78 0.34 5.62
C GLN A 140 -12.54 -0.54 5.79
N THR A 141 -11.36 -0.01 5.49
CA THR A 141 -10.10 -0.75 5.66
C THR A 141 -9.83 -1.03 7.14
N ALA A 142 -10.05 -0.07 8.03
CA ALA A 142 -9.87 -0.25 9.47
C ALA A 142 -10.84 -1.30 10.04
N GLN A 143 -12.11 -1.26 9.62
CA GLN A 143 -13.10 -2.28 9.98
C GLN A 143 -12.69 -3.68 9.52
N TYR A 144 -12.27 -3.82 8.26
CA TYR A 144 -11.80 -5.09 7.73
C TYR A 144 -10.56 -5.60 8.49
N VAL A 145 -9.54 -4.76 8.62
CA VAL A 145 -8.29 -5.12 9.31
C VAL A 145 -8.53 -5.55 10.75
N ALA A 146 -9.35 -4.80 11.50
CA ALA A 146 -9.69 -5.15 12.88
C ALA A 146 -10.43 -6.50 12.96
N SER A 147 -11.31 -6.79 11.99
CA SER A 147 -12.04 -8.06 11.93
C SER A 147 -11.15 -9.29 11.64
N CYS A 148 -9.99 -9.07 11.02
CA CYS A 148 -9.03 -10.13 10.69
C CYS A 148 -8.08 -10.49 11.85
N GLN A 149 -8.16 -9.84 13.01
CA GLN A 149 -7.28 -10.11 14.14
C GLN A 149 -7.76 -11.32 14.95
N ALA A 150 -6.90 -12.31 15.11
CA ALA A 150 -7.12 -13.45 15.99
C ALA A 150 -6.85 -13.10 17.46
N LYS A 151 -7.32 -13.96 18.38
CA LYS A 151 -7.17 -13.79 19.84
C LYS A 151 -5.71 -13.73 20.32
N ASP A 152 -4.77 -14.26 19.53
CA ASP A 152 -3.32 -14.22 19.82
C ASP A 152 -2.63 -12.95 19.28
N GLY A 153 -3.41 -11.99 18.76
CA GLY A 153 -2.94 -10.75 18.17
C GLY A 153 -2.52 -10.86 16.70
N THR A 154 -2.52 -12.06 16.12
CA THR A 154 -2.13 -12.28 14.71
C THR A 154 -3.22 -11.81 13.77
N TYR A 155 -2.87 -10.99 12.78
CA TYR A 155 -3.75 -10.66 11.66
C TYR A 155 -3.71 -11.76 10.61
N ARG A 156 -4.88 -12.22 10.18
CA ARG A 156 -5.06 -13.26 9.16
C ARG A 156 -5.98 -12.74 8.07
N PHE A 157 -5.38 -12.18 7.02
CA PHE A 157 -6.10 -11.78 5.82
C PHE A 157 -6.42 -12.99 4.94
N ASP A 158 -7.35 -12.82 4.00
CA ASP A 158 -7.82 -13.90 3.12
C ASP A 158 -6.70 -14.54 2.30
N THR A 159 -5.61 -13.80 2.06
CA THR A 159 -4.43 -14.28 1.37
C THR A 159 -3.19 -14.14 2.25
N GLY A 160 -2.40 -15.21 2.33
CA GLY A 160 -1.06 -15.18 2.91
C GLY A 160 -0.94 -15.81 4.29
N ARG A 161 0.22 -15.60 4.89
CA ARG A 161 0.56 -16.14 6.22
C ARG A 161 0.12 -15.13 7.28
N GLY A 162 -0.25 -15.62 8.46
CA GLY A 162 -0.55 -14.76 9.59
C GLY A 162 0.62 -13.82 9.89
N ILE A 163 0.31 -12.56 10.17
CA ILE A 163 1.28 -11.52 10.46
C ILE A 163 1.02 -10.91 11.84
N ARG A 164 2.09 -10.67 12.59
CA ARG A 164 2.04 -10.00 13.89
C ARG A 164 3.35 -9.27 14.10
N ASP A 165 4.38 -10.04 14.40
CA ASP A 165 5.68 -9.52 14.84
C ASP A 165 6.57 -9.05 13.68
N ASN A 166 6.10 -9.12 12.42
CA ASN A 166 6.86 -8.66 11.27
C ASN A 166 6.47 -7.22 10.88
N LEU A 167 7.19 -6.65 9.91
CA LEU A 167 6.91 -5.35 9.31
C LEU A 167 5.43 -5.13 9.02
N GLN A 168 4.81 -6.09 8.33
CA GLN A 168 3.44 -5.96 7.84
C GLN A 168 2.45 -5.95 9.01
N GLY A 169 2.64 -6.79 10.01
CA GLY A 169 1.79 -6.82 11.21
C GLY A 169 1.92 -5.53 12.02
N CYS A 170 3.13 -5.00 12.18
CA CYS A 170 3.36 -3.74 12.86
C CYS A 170 2.69 -2.57 12.13
N LEU A 171 2.87 -2.47 10.80
CA LEU A 171 2.20 -1.48 9.96
C LEU A 171 0.66 -1.60 10.02
N THR A 172 0.14 -2.81 10.16
CA THR A 172 -1.30 -3.06 10.28
C THR A 172 -1.88 -2.43 11.54
N SER A 173 -1.24 -2.64 12.71
CA SER A 173 -1.69 -1.99 13.95
C SER A 173 -1.39 -0.50 13.99
N LEU A 174 -0.28 -0.04 13.40
CA LEU A 174 0.01 1.38 13.25
C LEU A 174 -1.04 2.09 12.40
N PHE A 175 -1.53 1.44 11.35
CA PHE A 175 -2.66 1.95 10.57
C PHE A 175 -3.93 2.08 11.43
N LEU A 176 -4.29 1.05 12.22
CA LEU A 176 -5.44 1.15 13.13
C LEU A 176 -5.27 2.29 14.14
N LEU A 177 -4.07 2.42 14.73
CA LEU A 177 -3.75 3.49 15.68
C LEU A 177 -3.83 4.87 15.04
N SER A 178 -3.36 5.03 13.79
CA SER A 178 -3.33 6.31 13.08
C SER A 178 -4.71 6.78 12.62
N THR A 179 -5.73 5.92 12.60
CA THR A 179 -7.12 6.35 12.39
C THR A 179 -7.59 7.33 13.47
N GLY A 180 -7.00 7.26 14.67
CA GLY A 180 -7.41 8.03 15.83
C GLY A 180 -8.72 7.60 16.46
N ASP A 181 -9.38 6.55 15.95
CA ASP A 181 -10.64 6.01 16.47
C ASP A 181 -10.38 5.01 17.60
N ASP A 182 -10.81 5.37 18.81
CA ASP A 182 -10.59 4.57 20.02
C ASP A 182 -11.29 3.21 19.97
N ALA A 183 -12.25 3.00 19.06
CA ALA A 183 -12.86 1.69 18.82
C ALA A 183 -11.84 0.61 18.43
N TYR A 184 -10.70 1.00 17.84
CA TYR A 184 -9.64 0.08 17.44
C TYR A 184 -8.49 -0.05 18.47
N LEU A 185 -8.47 0.76 19.54
CA LEU A 185 -7.45 0.64 20.58
C LEU A 185 -7.36 -0.75 21.21
N PRO A 186 -8.45 -1.50 21.45
CA PRO A 186 -8.35 -2.88 21.94
C PRO A 186 -7.55 -3.80 21.00
N ASN A 187 -7.68 -3.64 19.69
CA ASN A 187 -6.90 -4.42 18.71
C ASN A 187 -5.40 -4.07 18.77
N VAL A 188 -5.08 -2.77 18.86
CA VAL A 188 -3.70 -2.29 18.96
C VAL A 188 -3.09 -2.71 20.30
N ARG A 189 -3.82 -2.58 21.40
CA ARG A 189 -3.42 -3.05 22.74
C ARG A 189 -3.07 -4.53 22.73
N LEU A 190 -3.94 -5.37 22.14
CA LEU A 190 -3.68 -6.81 22.08
C LEU A 190 -2.36 -7.12 21.36
N HIS A 191 -2.10 -6.48 20.22
CA HIS A 191 -0.85 -6.68 19.50
C HIS A 191 0.35 -6.14 20.29
N ALA A 192 0.27 -4.91 20.80
CA ALA A 192 1.37 -4.29 21.56
C ALA A 192 1.77 -5.12 22.78
N HIS A 193 0.80 -5.65 23.53
CA HIS A 193 1.06 -6.52 24.68
C HIS A 193 1.72 -7.85 24.28
N GLN A 194 1.24 -8.49 23.21
CA GLN A 194 1.84 -9.74 22.70
C GLN A 194 3.27 -9.51 22.20
N LEU A 195 3.51 -8.39 21.52
CA LEU A 195 4.81 -8.02 20.99
C LEU A 195 5.81 -7.69 22.11
N ALA A 196 5.40 -6.90 23.11
CA ALA A 196 6.24 -6.57 24.26
C ALA A 196 6.62 -7.85 25.05
N ALA A 197 5.65 -8.71 25.35
CA ALA A 197 5.91 -9.98 26.04
C ALA A 197 6.84 -10.91 25.24
N LEU A 198 6.70 -10.93 23.90
CA LEU A 198 7.60 -11.69 23.04
C LEU A 198 9.03 -11.13 23.08
N ALA A 199 9.18 -9.80 23.08
CA ALA A 199 10.48 -9.14 23.16
C ALA A 199 11.20 -9.56 24.46
N GLU A 200 10.51 -9.46 25.60
CA GLU A 200 11.04 -9.87 26.91
C GLU A 200 11.41 -11.35 26.98
N LYS A 201 10.56 -12.22 26.42
CA LYS A 201 10.83 -13.67 26.36
C LYS A 201 12.09 -13.97 25.57
N ARG A 202 12.40 -13.16 24.56
CA ARG A 202 13.53 -13.34 23.66
C ARG A 202 14.76 -12.53 24.06
N ARG A 203 14.79 -11.84 25.22
CA ARG A 203 15.84 -10.88 25.62
C ARG A 203 17.30 -11.31 25.35
N ASN A 204 17.58 -12.60 25.44
CA ASN A 204 18.92 -13.19 25.23
C ASN A 204 19.06 -14.00 23.92
N ALA A 205 18.15 -13.82 22.97
CA ALA A 205 18.24 -14.46 21.65
C ALA A 205 19.14 -13.64 20.71
N GLY A 206 19.74 -14.31 19.73
CA GLY A 206 20.37 -13.66 18.58
C GLY A 206 19.49 -13.76 17.32
N GLY A 207 20.01 -13.27 16.20
CA GLY A 207 19.39 -13.35 14.88
C GLY A 207 18.27 -12.34 14.64
N HIS A 208 18.31 -11.18 15.30
CA HIS A 208 17.22 -10.20 15.20
C HIS A 208 17.32 -9.39 13.91
N VAL A 209 16.21 -9.31 13.16
CA VAL A 209 16.14 -8.58 11.90
C VAL A 209 15.85 -7.10 12.18
N ASN A 210 16.81 -6.21 11.95
CA ASN A 210 16.70 -4.77 12.23
C ASN A 210 15.47 -4.13 11.58
N TRP A 211 15.12 -4.56 10.36
CA TRP A 211 13.91 -4.06 9.69
C TRP A 211 12.63 -4.37 10.46
N GLN A 212 12.58 -5.48 11.19
CA GLN A 212 11.44 -5.80 12.05
C GLN A 212 11.52 -5.02 13.36
N LEU A 213 12.71 -4.98 13.99
CA LEU A 213 12.94 -4.25 15.24
C LEU A 213 12.51 -2.79 15.15
N GLY A 214 12.85 -2.10 14.06
CA GLY A 214 12.47 -0.70 13.86
C GLY A 214 10.95 -0.49 13.93
N TYR A 215 10.17 -1.29 13.20
CA TYR A 215 8.70 -1.14 13.19
C TYR A 215 8.03 -1.67 14.45
N GLN A 216 8.61 -2.69 15.10
CA GLN A 216 8.16 -3.16 16.41
C GLN A 216 8.34 -2.04 17.45
N GLY A 217 9.50 -1.39 17.46
CA GLY A 217 9.80 -0.26 18.34
C GLY A 217 8.88 0.93 18.10
N ILE A 218 8.63 1.29 16.84
CA ILE A 218 7.66 2.34 16.48
C ILE A 218 6.27 1.98 17.00
N LEU A 219 5.78 0.77 16.78
CA LEU A 219 4.45 0.35 17.26
C LEU A 219 4.33 0.47 18.79
N LEU A 220 5.29 -0.07 19.55
CA LEU A 220 5.23 0.01 21.02
C LEU A 220 5.35 1.46 21.52
N SER A 221 6.19 2.28 20.87
CA SER A 221 6.36 3.68 21.22
C SER A 221 5.10 4.50 20.95
N GLU A 222 4.52 4.40 19.75
CA GLU A 222 3.29 5.12 19.39
C GLU A 222 2.10 4.68 20.26
N TYR A 223 1.98 3.38 20.55
CA TYR A 223 0.97 2.87 21.47
C TYR A 223 1.16 3.45 22.88
N PHE A 224 2.39 3.47 23.40
CA PHE A 224 2.69 4.09 24.69
C PHE A 224 2.37 5.59 24.70
N LEU A 225 2.79 6.35 23.69
CA LEU A 225 2.52 7.78 23.59
C LEU A 225 1.01 8.08 23.51
N ARG A 226 0.23 7.25 22.82
CA ARG A 226 -1.23 7.40 22.74
C ARG A 226 -1.96 7.04 24.03
N THR A 227 -1.47 6.08 24.81
CA THR A 227 -2.26 5.45 25.89
C THR A 227 -1.68 5.63 27.29
N GLY A 228 -0.40 5.97 27.42
CA GLY A 228 0.33 5.97 28.69
C GLY A 228 0.52 4.58 29.31
N ASP A 229 0.28 3.50 28.55
CA ASP A 229 0.33 2.13 29.07
C ASP A 229 1.77 1.65 29.32
N ASN A 230 2.22 1.82 30.57
CA ASN A 230 3.60 1.48 30.97
C ASN A 230 3.94 -0.02 30.82
N SER A 231 2.95 -0.91 30.66
CA SER A 231 3.23 -2.35 30.60
C SER A 231 4.05 -2.77 29.37
N VAL A 232 4.13 -1.93 28.34
CA VAL A 232 4.91 -2.23 27.12
C VAL A 232 6.36 -1.75 27.20
N LEU A 233 6.71 -0.94 28.21
CA LEU A 233 8.02 -0.28 28.28
C LEU A 233 9.18 -1.25 28.44
N GLN A 234 8.99 -2.34 29.19
CA GLN A 234 10.04 -3.34 29.36
C GLN A 234 10.34 -4.04 28.03
N GLY A 235 9.33 -4.54 27.32
CA GLY A 235 9.50 -5.08 25.97
C GLY A 235 10.11 -4.07 24.98
N LEU A 236 9.70 -2.81 25.02
CA LEU A 236 10.31 -1.74 24.19
C LEU A 236 11.80 -1.55 24.52
N GLN A 237 12.16 -1.56 25.81
CA GLN A 237 13.56 -1.45 26.24
C GLN A 237 14.43 -2.59 25.69
N GLU A 238 13.89 -3.82 25.64
CA GLU A 238 14.58 -4.97 25.01
C GLU A 238 14.78 -4.76 23.51
N LEU A 239 13.76 -4.27 22.80
CA LEU A 239 13.89 -3.92 21.37
C LEU A 239 14.98 -2.87 21.14
N CYS A 240 15.03 -1.82 21.97
CA CYS A 240 16.06 -0.79 21.90
C CYS A 240 17.46 -1.36 22.14
N LYS A 241 17.60 -2.27 23.12
CA LYS A 241 18.86 -2.94 23.41
C LYS A 241 19.35 -3.74 22.19
N TRP A 242 18.47 -4.49 21.54
CA TRP A 242 18.83 -5.24 20.33
C TRP A 242 19.18 -4.33 19.15
N CYS A 243 18.49 -3.20 18.99
CA CYS A 243 18.88 -2.21 18.00
C CYS A 243 20.32 -1.71 18.24
N ILE A 244 20.69 -1.43 19.49
CA ILE A 244 22.07 -1.02 19.82
C ILE A 244 23.06 -2.15 19.50
N ASP A 245 22.77 -3.37 19.96
CA ASP A 245 23.64 -4.53 19.78
C ASP A 245 23.85 -4.88 18.30
N ASN A 246 22.86 -4.58 17.44
CA ASN A 246 22.90 -4.82 16.00
C ASN A 246 23.48 -3.67 15.16
N GLN A 247 23.87 -2.56 15.78
CA GLN A 247 24.45 -1.43 15.05
C GLN A 247 25.85 -1.80 14.54
N ALA A 248 26.11 -1.55 13.26
CA ALA A 248 27.40 -1.83 12.62
C ALA A 248 27.87 -0.62 11.81
N ALA A 249 29.12 -0.21 12.02
CA ALA A 249 29.74 0.94 11.34
C ALA A 249 28.90 2.24 11.40
N GLY A 250 28.25 2.46 12.54
CA GLY A 250 27.44 3.65 12.75
C GLY A 250 26.05 3.62 12.12
N GLY A 251 25.57 2.48 11.62
CA GLY A 251 24.21 2.34 11.11
C GLY A 251 23.65 0.93 11.20
N TRP A 252 22.53 0.69 10.52
CA TRP A 252 21.85 -0.62 10.47
C TRP A 252 21.68 -1.07 9.02
N GLY A 253 21.97 -2.35 8.76
CA GLY A 253 21.49 -3.03 7.56
C GLY A 253 20.19 -3.80 7.83
N HIS A 254 19.65 -4.52 6.83
CA HIS A 254 18.38 -5.22 6.95
C HIS A 254 18.34 -6.28 8.08
N GLY A 255 19.45 -6.98 8.33
CA GLY A 255 19.60 -8.01 9.36
C GLY A 255 20.79 -7.75 10.28
N GLU A 256 21.06 -8.70 11.18
CA GLU A 256 22.23 -8.69 12.06
C GLU A 256 23.54 -8.96 11.26
N GLY A 257 24.62 -8.26 11.62
CA GLY A 257 25.97 -8.55 11.09
C GLY A 257 26.22 -8.08 9.64
N VAL A 258 25.96 -6.82 9.33
CA VAL A 258 26.14 -6.29 7.96
C VAL A 258 27.45 -5.50 7.84
N GLY A 259 28.26 -5.83 6.83
CA GLY A 259 29.50 -5.12 6.53
C GLY A 259 29.27 -3.72 5.93
N PRO A 260 30.28 -2.83 5.96
CA PRO A 260 30.18 -1.41 5.60
C PRO A 260 29.86 -1.09 4.12
N GLY A 261 29.53 -2.09 3.29
CA GLY A 261 29.26 -1.94 1.85
C GLY A 261 27.80 -2.17 1.43
N TYR A 262 26.90 -2.51 2.35
CA TYR A 262 25.47 -2.70 2.07
C TYR A 262 24.69 -1.50 2.61
N VAL A 263 23.57 -1.12 1.97
CA VAL A 263 22.74 0.06 2.32
C VAL A 263 22.60 0.21 3.85
N GLN A 264 23.36 1.16 4.43
CA GLN A 264 23.27 1.54 5.83
C GLN A 264 22.50 2.84 5.90
N SER A 265 21.45 2.92 6.72
CA SER A 265 20.83 4.20 7.07
C SER A 265 21.32 4.68 8.44
N GLY A 266 21.82 5.93 8.46
CA GLY A 266 21.93 6.83 9.62
C GLY A 266 22.99 6.51 10.68
N LEU A 267 23.79 7.52 11.05
CA LEU A 267 24.27 7.74 12.42
C LEU A 267 23.14 8.45 13.19
N MET A 268 22.82 8.00 14.41
CA MET A 268 21.89 8.69 15.32
C MET A 268 22.38 10.09 15.66
#